data_AF-A0AAD7CT59-F1
#
_entry.id   AF-A0AAD7CT59-F1
#
_cell.length_a   1.000
_cell.length_b   1.000
_cell.length_c   1.000
_cell.angle_alpha   90.00
_cell.angle_beta   90.00
_cell.angle_gamma   90.00
#
_symmetry.space_group_name_H-M   'P 1'
#
loop_
_entity.id
_entity.type
_entity.pdbx_description
1 polymer ?
#
loop_
_entity_poly.entity_id
_entity_poly.type
_entity_poly.pdbx_seq_one_letter_code
_entity_poly.pdbx_strand_id
1 'polypeptide(L)'
;MFQSALLANFAVTVTYTFAVSLSSRQISVGCGPNFQGHPVSIIYGGANGVEELSTTSDTAGANIITQALSARTPEFLVENSGHFPASYLIKDQADHSLVAYATAFPRTDAAIKLNPIDNTGADERQYWFLSCATCADPSLAVPPGGVFGTSCQIANSALGLCIQRTGILGAPPVLGPCSAGESNQKFNFLREYL
;
A
#
# COMPACT_ATOMS: atom_id res chain seq x y z
N MET A 1 -21.95 -80.73 5.28
CA MET A 1 -21.25 -80.08 4.14
C MET A 1 -21.20 -78.59 4.47
N PHE A 2 -20.03 -78.09 4.87
CA PHE A 2 -19.83 -76.71 5.32
C PHE A 2 -18.87 -75.98 4.38
N GLN A 3 -19.23 -74.72 4.08
CA GLN A 3 -18.39 -73.57 3.69
C GLN A 3 -17.66 -73.68 2.33
N SER A 4 -17.55 -72.63 1.51
CA SER A 4 -17.13 -71.27 1.86
C SER A 4 -17.63 -70.24 0.84
N ALA A 5 -18.12 -69.10 1.31
CA ALA A 5 -18.36 -67.90 0.50
C ALA A 5 -17.19 -66.92 0.71
N LEU A 6 -16.51 -66.56 -0.37
CA LEU A 6 -15.45 -65.55 -0.41
C LEU A 6 -16.11 -64.16 -0.48
N LEU A 7 -15.92 -63.32 0.55
CA LEU A 7 -16.29 -61.90 0.52
C LEU A 7 -15.04 -61.09 0.14
N ALA A 8 -15.07 -60.47 -1.03
CA ALA A 8 -14.04 -59.53 -1.48
C ALA A 8 -14.34 -58.12 -0.94
N ASN A 9 -13.46 -57.60 -0.09
CA ASN A 9 -13.52 -56.22 0.39
C ASN A 9 -12.92 -55.28 -0.67
N PHE A 10 -13.74 -54.45 -1.30
CA PHE A 10 -13.27 -53.33 -2.11
C PHE A 10 -13.06 -52.11 -1.18
N ALA A 11 -11.81 -51.77 -0.91
CA ALA A 11 -11.45 -50.52 -0.26
C ALA A 11 -11.41 -49.40 -1.31
N VAL A 12 -12.34 -48.45 -1.22
CA VAL A 12 -12.36 -47.24 -2.06
C VAL A 12 -11.65 -46.13 -1.30
N THR A 13 -10.43 -45.80 -1.71
CA THR A 13 -9.67 -44.68 -1.15
C THR A 13 -10.09 -43.40 -1.87
N VAL A 14 -10.77 -42.49 -1.15
CA VAL A 14 -11.15 -41.17 -1.67
C VAL A 14 -10.02 -40.19 -1.36
N THR A 15 -9.25 -39.82 -2.39
CA THR A 15 -8.17 -38.84 -2.26
C THR A 15 -8.75 -37.43 -2.37
N TYR A 16 -8.84 -36.72 -1.25
CA TYR A 16 -9.18 -35.30 -1.23
C TYR A 16 -7.95 -34.47 -1.59
N THR A 17 -7.89 -33.97 -2.82
CA THR A 17 -6.92 -32.95 -3.21
C THR A 17 -7.41 -31.60 -2.70
N PHE A 18 -6.84 -31.14 -1.58
CA PHE A 18 -6.98 -29.76 -1.15
C PHE A 18 -6.14 -28.89 -2.09
N ALA A 19 -6.80 -28.18 -3.00
CA ALA A 19 -6.18 -27.10 -3.74
C ALA A 19 -5.92 -25.96 -2.76
N VAL A 20 -4.69 -25.90 -2.23
CA VAL A 20 -4.22 -24.73 -1.49
C VAL A 20 -4.09 -23.63 -2.53
N SER A 21 -5.06 -22.71 -2.60
CA SER A 21 -4.90 -21.48 -3.37
C SER A 21 -3.73 -20.70 -2.79
N LEU A 22 -2.56 -20.85 -3.41
CA LEU A 22 -1.49 -19.88 -3.25
C LEU A 22 -2.04 -18.57 -3.82
N SER A 23 -2.48 -17.68 -2.93
CA SER A 23 -2.63 -16.26 -3.26
C SER A 23 -1.24 -15.77 -3.66
N SER A 24 -0.95 -15.83 -4.96
CA SER A 24 0.23 -15.18 -5.50
C SER A 24 0.07 -13.71 -5.17
N ARG A 25 0.99 -13.16 -4.38
CA ARG A 25 1.12 -11.71 -4.21
C ARG A 25 1.48 -11.16 -5.60
N GLN A 26 0.46 -10.94 -6.42
CA GLN A 26 0.59 -10.37 -7.76
C GLN A 26 0.93 -8.89 -7.60
N ILE A 27 2.18 -8.61 -7.25
CA ILE A 27 2.74 -7.28 -7.43
C ILE A 27 2.88 -7.14 -8.95
N SER A 28 2.07 -6.27 -9.54
CA SER A 28 2.18 -5.88 -10.94
C SER A 28 3.62 -5.48 -11.24
N VAL A 29 4.15 -5.90 -12.41
CA VAL A 29 5.47 -5.52 -12.92
C VAL A 29 5.46 -4.01 -13.25
N GLY A 30 5.56 -3.19 -12.21
CA GLY A 30 5.65 -1.74 -12.29
C GLY A 30 7.03 -1.27 -11.84
N CYS A 31 7.28 0.03 -11.98
CA CYS A 31 8.49 0.66 -11.45
C CYS A 31 8.26 1.12 -10.02
N GLY A 32 9.33 1.12 -9.21
CA GLY A 32 9.38 1.79 -7.92
C GLY A 32 9.90 3.23 -8.12
N PRO A 33 9.15 4.27 -7.74
CA PRO A 33 9.60 5.65 -7.90
C PRO A 33 10.81 5.94 -7.00
N ASN A 34 11.70 6.82 -7.47
CA ASN A 34 12.77 7.40 -6.68
C ASN A 34 12.41 8.87 -6.40
N PHE A 35 12.17 9.18 -5.13
CA PHE A 35 11.75 10.51 -4.70
C PHE A 35 12.90 11.49 -4.47
N GLN A 36 14.15 11.02 -4.57
CA GLN A 36 15.36 11.85 -4.46
C GLN A 36 15.43 12.69 -3.16
N GLY A 37 14.77 12.23 -2.09
CA GLY A 37 14.68 12.95 -0.81
C GLY A 37 13.77 14.18 -0.82
N HIS A 38 12.95 14.34 -1.86
CA HIS A 38 11.98 15.43 -1.92
C HIS A 38 10.65 15.04 -1.25
N PRO A 39 9.99 16.00 -0.58
CA PRO A 39 8.64 15.79 -0.11
C PRO A 39 7.67 15.71 -1.30
N VAL A 40 6.57 14.98 -1.10
CA VAL A 40 5.61 14.64 -2.13
C VAL A 40 4.17 14.80 -1.66
N SER A 41 3.31 15.20 -2.58
CA SER A 41 1.86 15.00 -2.46
C SER A 41 1.50 13.65 -3.06
N ILE A 42 0.71 12.86 -2.32
CA ILE A 42 0.20 11.57 -2.77
C ILE A 42 -1.24 11.78 -3.26
N ILE A 43 -1.38 12.05 -4.54
CA ILE A 43 -2.65 12.47 -5.15
C ILE A 43 -3.42 11.25 -5.62
N TYR A 44 -4.69 11.17 -5.26
CA TYR A 44 -5.59 10.16 -5.76
C TYR A 44 -6.08 10.49 -7.19
N GLY A 45 -6.09 9.48 -8.07
CA GLY A 45 -6.66 9.58 -9.42
C GLY A 45 -5.61 9.84 -10.49
N GLY A 46 -5.57 9.00 -11.54
CA GLY A 46 -4.70 9.23 -12.70
C GLY A 46 -4.94 10.59 -13.34
N ALA A 47 -3.87 11.25 -13.81
CA ALA A 47 -3.76 12.54 -14.54
C ALA A 47 -4.53 13.79 -14.03
N ASN A 48 -5.74 13.67 -13.48
CA ASN A 48 -6.64 14.76 -13.10
C ASN A 48 -7.13 14.64 -11.64
N GLY A 49 -6.33 14.04 -10.76
CA GLY A 49 -6.68 13.86 -9.36
C GLY A 49 -7.04 15.17 -8.66
N VAL A 50 -8.17 15.20 -7.95
CA VAL A 50 -8.67 16.36 -7.20
C VAL A 50 -8.61 16.15 -5.69
N GLU A 51 -8.03 15.04 -5.25
CA GLU A 51 -7.93 14.66 -3.85
C GLU A 51 -6.52 14.15 -3.55
N GLU A 52 -6.04 14.38 -2.34
CA GLU A 52 -4.75 13.91 -1.87
C GLU A 52 -4.90 13.16 -0.54
N LEU A 53 -3.96 12.26 -0.26
CA LEU A 53 -3.78 11.78 1.11
C LEU A 53 -3.24 12.93 1.95
N SER A 54 -3.68 12.99 3.21
CA SER A 54 -3.28 13.95 4.21
C SER A 54 -3.33 13.35 5.61
N THR A 55 -2.84 14.07 6.60
CA THR A 55 -2.88 13.69 8.01
C THR A 55 -3.86 14.61 8.75
N THR A 56 -4.60 14.08 9.72
CA THR A 56 -5.50 14.92 10.54
C THR A 56 -4.73 15.84 11.51
N SER A 57 -3.49 15.46 11.84
CA SER A 57 -2.54 16.20 12.68
C SER A 57 -1.16 15.53 12.62
N ASP A 58 -0.13 16.25 13.05
CA ASP A 58 1.27 15.79 12.99
C ASP A 58 1.68 15.03 14.28
N THR A 59 0.80 14.14 14.76
CA THR A 59 0.97 13.45 16.05
C THR A 59 0.78 11.95 15.91
N ALA A 60 1.49 11.16 16.71
CA ALA A 60 1.28 9.72 16.78
C ALA A 60 -0.21 9.37 17.03
N GLY A 61 -0.73 8.42 16.26
CA GLY A 61 -2.13 8.00 16.29
C GLY A 61 -3.07 8.85 15.42
N ALA A 62 -2.59 9.93 14.80
CA ALA A 62 -3.37 10.71 13.83
C ALA A 62 -3.79 9.82 12.65
N ASN A 63 -4.97 10.09 12.09
CA ASN A 63 -5.45 9.34 10.94
C ASN A 63 -4.84 9.90 9.66
N ILE A 64 -4.52 9.01 8.72
CA ILE A 64 -4.37 9.42 7.33
C ILE A 64 -5.78 9.48 6.72
N ILE A 65 -6.09 10.57 6.04
CA ILE A 65 -7.39 10.86 5.43
C ILE A 65 -7.22 11.25 3.97
N THR A 66 -8.31 11.26 3.22
CA THR A 66 -8.36 11.92 1.92
C THR A 66 -8.88 13.34 2.08
N GLN A 67 -8.22 14.34 1.50
CA GLN A 67 -8.71 15.71 1.46
C GLN A 67 -8.80 16.23 0.03
N ALA A 68 -9.54 17.32 -0.18
CA ALA A 68 -9.52 18.01 -1.47
C ALA A 68 -8.10 18.51 -1.72
N LEU A 69 -7.62 18.38 -2.95
CA LEU A 69 -6.30 18.88 -3.35
C LEU A 69 -6.22 20.35 -2.95
N SER A 70 -5.40 20.64 -1.94
CA SER A 70 -5.20 21.98 -1.44
C SER A 70 -4.20 22.71 -2.34
N ALA A 71 -3.87 23.97 -2.03
CA ALA A 71 -2.82 24.69 -2.75
C ALA A 71 -1.43 24.12 -2.40
N ARG A 72 -1.17 22.89 -2.86
CA ARG A 72 0.11 22.25 -3.19
C ARG A 72 1.16 22.07 -2.10
N THR A 73 0.85 22.14 -0.81
CA THR A 73 1.81 21.76 0.23
C THR A 73 1.97 20.23 0.29
N PRO A 74 3.19 19.69 0.16
CA PRO A 74 3.45 18.27 0.23
C PRO A 74 3.40 17.83 1.69
N GLU A 75 2.73 16.72 1.93
CA GLU A 75 2.43 16.26 3.29
C GLU A 75 3.28 15.06 3.72
N PHE A 76 4.02 14.46 2.78
CA PHE A 76 4.79 13.27 3.05
C PHE A 76 6.22 13.35 2.52
N LEU A 77 7.13 12.71 3.24
CA LEU A 77 8.45 12.33 2.74
C LEU A 77 8.46 10.82 2.52
N VAL A 78 8.78 10.37 1.31
CA VAL A 78 8.77 8.95 0.97
C VAL A 78 10.18 8.46 0.70
N GLU A 79 10.63 7.48 1.48
CA GLU A 79 12.01 7.00 1.47
C GLU A 79 12.07 5.49 1.30
N ASN A 80 13.10 5.01 0.62
CA ASN A 80 13.37 3.58 0.57
C ASN A 80 13.76 3.09 1.97
N SER A 81 13.13 2.02 2.43
CA SER A 81 13.37 1.48 3.78
C SER A 81 14.72 0.76 3.90
N GLY A 82 15.37 0.41 2.79
CA GLY A 82 16.55 -0.47 2.76
C GLY A 82 16.23 -1.94 3.04
N HIS A 83 14.97 -2.30 3.25
CA HIS A 83 14.55 -3.67 3.56
C HIS A 83 14.24 -4.47 2.29
N PHE A 84 14.43 -5.78 2.35
CA PHE A 84 14.06 -6.71 1.28
C PHE A 84 12.75 -7.45 1.62
N PRO A 85 11.79 -7.56 0.69
CA PRO A 85 11.79 -6.95 -0.65
C PRO A 85 11.69 -5.42 -0.58
N ALA A 86 12.20 -4.76 -1.61
CA ALA A 86 12.33 -3.30 -1.66
C ALA A 86 11.00 -2.63 -1.29
N SER A 87 11.01 -1.85 -0.22
CA SER A 87 9.84 -1.18 0.35
C SER A 87 10.16 0.26 0.72
N TYR A 88 9.11 1.00 1.09
CA TYR A 88 9.17 2.42 1.40
C TYR A 88 8.58 2.69 2.78
N LEU A 89 9.13 3.71 3.44
CA LEU A 89 8.48 4.41 4.54
C LEU A 89 7.80 5.65 3.97
N ILE A 90 6.55 5.89 4.37
CA ILE A 90 5.82 7.12 4.06
C ILE A 90 5.78 7.92 5.36
N LYS A 91 6.68 8.90 5.49
CA LYS A 91 6.85 9.73 6.68
C LYS A 91 5.96 10.95 6.60
N ASP A 92 5.46 11.39 7.75
CA ASP A 92 4.86 12.72 7.86
C ASP A 92 5.94 13.78 7.56
N GLN A 93 5.59 14.81 6.79
CA GLN A 93 6.55 15.84 6.38
C GLN A 93 6.86 16.84 7.51
N ALA A 94 5.92 17.07 8.44
CA ALA A 94 6.12 17.97 9.56
C ALA A 94 6.92 17.32 10.70
N ASP A 95 6.73 16.01 10.92
CA ASP A 95 7.51 15.21 11.88
C ASP A 95 7.98 13.89 11.26
N HIS A 96 9.25 13.88 10.82
CA HIS A 96 9.87 12.72 10.16
C HIS A 96 10.08 11.52 11.08
N SER A 97 9.79 11.63 12.39
CA SER A 97 9.78 10.51 13.33
C SER A 97 8.49 9.67 13.25
N LEU A 98 7.46 10.17 12.55
CA LEU A 98 6.18 9.52 12.34
C LEU A 98 6.04 8.97 10.92
N VAL A 99 5.48 7.77 10.80
CA VAL A 99 5.22 7.09 9.52
C VAL A 99 3.83 6.54 9.42
N ALA A 100 3.34 6.43 8.17
CA ALA A 100 2.13 5.71 7.83
C ALA A 100 2.25 4.25 8.28
N TYR A 101 1.28 3.84 9.08
CA TYR A 101 1.19 2.53 9.71
C TYR A 101 -0.17 1.92 9.45
N ALA A 102 -0.18 0.69 8.93
CA ALA A 102 -1.41 -0.06 8.73
C ALA A 102 -1.93 -0.64 10.06
N THR A 103 -3.15 -0.29 10.44
CA THR A 103 -3.80 -0.88 11.60
C THR A 103 -4.39 -2.25 11.20
N ALA A 104 -4.23 -3.28 12.05
CA ALA A 104 -4.77 -4.60 11.75
C ALA A 104 -6.32 -4.57 11.83
N PHE A 105 -6.99 -5.03 10.78
CA PHE A 105 -8.46 -5.20 10.75
C PHE A 105 -8.92 -6.31 11.72
N PRO A 106 -10.13 -6.24 12.34
CA PRO A 106 -11.12 -5.16 12.28
C PRO A 106 -11.41 -4.60 13.67
N ARG A 107 -11.06 -3.34 13.97
CA ARG A 107 -11.66 -2.64 15.11
C ARG A 107 -11.77 -1.16 14.79
N THR A 108 -12.96 -0.73 14.34
CA THR A 108 -13.58 0.61 14.52
C THR A 108 -12.79 1.88 14.15
N ASP A 109 -11.54 1.76 13.75
CA ASP A 109 -10.57 2.83 13.63
C ASP A 109 -10.11 2.96 12.17
N ALA A 110 -9.49 4.10 11.84
CA ALA A 110 -8.86 4.30 10.54
C ALA A 110 -7.87 3.17 10.22
N ALA A 111 -7.92 2.67 8.98
CA ALA A 111 -7.08 1.58 8.50
C ALA A 111 -5.59 1.97 8.42
N ILE A 112 -5.31 3.28 8.42
CA ILE A 112 -3.96 3.83 8.32
C ILE A 112 -3.85 5.03 9.26
N LYS A 113 -2.81 5.03 10.08
CA LYS A 113 -2.51 6.09 11.05
C LYS A 113 -1.03 6.48 10.99
N LEU A 114 -0.67 7.61 11.57
CA LEU A 114 0.71 7.92 11.91
C LEU A 114 1.13 7.13 13.14
N ASN A 115 2.34 6.58 13.13
CA ASN A 115 2.94 5.89 14.26
C ASN A 115 4.44 6.20 14.32
N PRO A 116 5.08 6.21 15.49
CA PRO A 116 6.54 6.37 15.56
C PRO A 116 7.26 5.29 14.75
N ILE A 117 8.32 5.69 14.07
CA ILE A 117 9.17 4.78 13.29
C ILE A 117 9.72 3.68 14.21
N ASP A 118 9.54 2.43 13.79
CA ASP A 118 10.22 1.29 14.38
C ASP A 118 11.64 1.20 13.83
N ASN A 119 12.60 1.67 14.63
CA ASN A 119 14.02 1.63 14.28
C ASN A 119 14.62 0.21 14.30
N THR A 120 13.87 -0.81 14.78
CA THR A 120 14.36 -2.19 14.81
C THR A 120 14.21 -2.91 13.48
N GLY A 121 13.38 -2.41 12.57
CA GLY A 121 13.11 -3.08 11.30
C GLY A 121 12.02 -4.15 11.36
N ALA A 122 11.40 -4.37 12.52
CA ALA A 122 10.57 -5.55 12.78
C ALA A 122 9.09 -5.35 12.45
N ASP A 123 8.59 -4.12 12.55
CA ASP A 123 7.17 -3.83 12.29
C ASP A 123 6.89 -3.60 10.81
N GLU A 124 6.67 -4.71 10.09
CA GLU A 124 6.37 -4.69 8.66
C GLU A 124 5.09 -3.90 8.27
N ARG A 125 4.26 -3.51 9.24
CA ARG A 125 3.08 -2.67 8.98
C ARG A 125 3.44 -1.22 8.67
N GLN A 126 4.68 -0.80 8.90
CA GLN A 126 5.20 0.52 8.52
C GLN A 126 5.77 0.54 7.08
N TYR A 127 5.96 -0.63 6.47
CA TYR A 127 6.56 -0.73 5.13
C TYR A 127 5.50 -0.85 4.04
N TRP A 128 5.73 -0.12 2.96
CA TRP A 128 4.82 -0.03 1.83
C TRP A 128 5.53 -0.37 0.53
N PHE A 129 4.95 -1.26 -0.27
CA PHE A 129 5.36 -1.50 -1.65
C PHE A 129 4.68 -0.49 -2.56
N LEU A 130 5.48 0.16 -3.39
CA LEU A 130 5.01 1.08 -4.42
C LEU A 130 5.26 0.44 -5.78
N SER A 131 4.19 0.27 -6.57
CA SER A 131 4.26 -0.22 -7.94
C SER A 131 3.52 0.74 -8.86
N CYS A 132 4.26 1.49 -9.67
CA CYS A 132 3.74 2.50 -10.59
C CYS A 132 3.72 2.00 -12.03
N ALA A 133 2.76 2.51 -12.80
CA ALA A 133 2.72 2.27 -14.25
C ALA A 133 3.88 3.00 -14.96
N THR A 134 4.17 4.23 -14.52
CA THR A 134 5.35 4.98 -14.96
C THR A 134 6.02 5.67 -13.79
N CYS A 135 7.34 5.85 -13.90
CA CYS A 135 8.16 6.59 -12.94
C CYS A 135 9.01 7.59 -13.72
N ALA A 136 9.37 8.69 -13.07
CA ALA A 136 10.39 9.58 -13.58
C ALA A 136 11.71 8.85 -13.76
N ASP A 137 12.53 9.30 -14.72
CA ASP A 137 13.89 8.81 -14.88
C ASP A 137 14.69 9.15 -13.61
N PRO A 138 15.22 8.15 -12.86
CA PRO A 138 15.92 8.40 -11.61
C PRO A 138 17.23 9.18 -11.80
N SER A 139 17.78 9.24 -13.01
CA SER A 139 18.98 10.01 -13.35
C SER A 139 18.72 11.50 -13.55
N LEU A 140 17.46 11.90 -13.69
CA LEU A 140 17.05 13.27 -13.90
C LEU A 140 16.38 13.82 -12.64
N ALA A 141 16.70 15.06 -12.26
CA ALA A 141 16.00 15.73 -11.19
C ALA A 141 14.56 16.04 -11.62
N VAL A 142 13.57 15.59 -10.84
CA VAL A 142 12.16 15.94 -11.10
C VAL A 142 11.97 17.42 -10.74
N PRO A 143 11.59 18.31 -11.67
CA PRO A 143 11.41 19.73 -11.37
C PRO A 143 10.25 19.95 -10.38
N PRO A 144 10.20 21.10 -9.69
CA PRO A 144 9.00 21.50 -8.94
C PRO A 144 7.74 21.36 -9.79
N GLY A 145 6.72 20.71 -9.25
CA GLY A 145 5.51 20.35 -10.01
C GLY A 145 5.57 19.11 -10.88
N GLY A 146 6.75 18.50 -11.01
CA GLY A 146 6.95 17.27 -11.74
C GLY A 146 6.36 16.06 -11.03
N VAL A 147 6.26 14.96 -11.76
CA VAL A 147 5.66 13.72 -11.27
C VAL A 147 6.74 12.66 -11.08
N PHE A 148 6.87 12.11 -9.88
CA PHE A 148 7.79 11.01 -9.57
C PHE A 148 7.27 9.66 -10.05
N GLY A 149 5.95 9.46 -9.98
CA GLY A 149 5.31 8.25 -10.47
C GLY A 149 3.82 8.44 -10.72
N THR A 150 3.28 7.72 -11.71
CA THR A 150 1.85 7.76 -12.05
C THR A 150 1.20 6.40 -11.93
N SER A 151 -0.10 6.41 -11.61
CA SER A 151 -0.94 5.22 -11.50
C SER A 151 -0.33 4.15 -10.58
N CYS A 152 0.21 4.63 -9.47
CA CYS A 152 0.89 3.84 -8.46
C CYS A 152 -0.11 3.16 -7.55
N GLN A 153 0.14 1.90 -7.27
CA GLN A 153 -0.51 1.15 -6.22
C GLN A 153 0.38 1.17 -4.97
N ILE A 154 -0.24 1.39 -3.81
CA ILE A 154 0.42 1.45 -2.50
C ILE A 154 -0.08 0.26 -1.68
N ALA A 155 0.79 -0.74 -1.46
CA ALA A 155 0.45 -1.98 -0.76
C ALA A 155 1.22 -2.09 0.55
N ASN A 156 0.56 -2.47 1.64
CA ASN A 156 1.23 -2.71 2.91
C ASN A 156 2.02 -4.04 2.87
N SER A 157 3.26 -4.05 3.38
CA SER A 157 4.12 -5.23 3.34
C SER A 157 3.58 -6.38 4.19
N ALA A 158 3.21 -6.09 5.44
CA ALA A 158 2.69 -7.10 6.37
C ALA A 158 1.36 -7.69 5.87
N LEU A 159 0.41 -6.82 5.52
CA LEU A 159 -0.97 -7.23 5.24
C LEU A 159 -1.18 -7.69 3.78
N GLY A 160 -0.34 -7.26 2.85
CA GLY A 160 -0.56 -7.49 1.41
C GLY A 160 -1.82 -6.81 0.86
N LEU A 161 -2.34 -5.82 1.59
CA LEU A 161 -3.52 -5.04 1.23
C LEU A 161 -3.11 -3.67 0.69
N CYS A 162 -3.90 -3.16 -0.25
CA CYS A 162 -3.68 -1.88 -0.89
C CYS A 162 -4.55 -0.80 -0.28
N ILE A 163 -4.00 0.42 -0.25
CA ILE A 163 -4.77 1.62 0.07
C ILE A 163 -5.86 1.79 -1.01
N GLN A 164 -7.10 1.92 -0.55
CA GLN A 164 -8.26 2.19 -1.39
C GLN A 164 -8.97 3.44 -0.92
N ARG A 165 -9.32 4.32 -1.86
CA ARG A 165 -10.18 5.46 -1.59
C ARG A 165 -11.62 5.02 -1.34
N THR A 166 -12.26 5.66 -0.35
CA THR A 166 -13.68 5.45 0.01
C THR A 166 -14.65 6.32 -0.80
N GLY A 167 -14.17 7.40 -1.41
CA GLY A 167 -14.97 8.34 -2.19
C GLY A 167 -15.55 9.48 -1.34
N ILE A 168 -15.20 9.54 -0.06
CA ILE A 168 -15.71 10.52 0.90
C ILE A 168 -14.54 11.40 1.35
N LEU A 169 -14.59 12.69 1.01
CA LEU A 169 -13.62 13.68 1.51
C LEU A 169 -13.64 13.75 3.04
N GLY A 170 -12.46 13.89 3.63
CA GLY A 170 -12.22 13.86 5.07
C GLY A 170 -12.26 12.46 5.69
N ALA A 171 -12.65 11.42 4.94
CA ALA A 171 -12.67 10.06 5.46
C ALA A 171 -11.28 9.40 5.35
N PRO A 172 -10.93 8.50 6.30
CA PRO A 172 -9.77 7.64 6.14
C PRO A 172 -9.91 6.74 4.90
N PRO A 173 -8.83 6.50 4.14
CA PRO A 173 -8.81 5.43 3.18
C PRO A 173 -8.93 4.08 3.89
N VAL A 174 -9.34 3.05 3.15
CA VAL A 174 -9.43 1.68 3.66
C VAL A 174 -8.31 0.84 3.08
N LEU A 175 -8.02 -0.29 3.73
CA LEU A 175 -7.14 -1.31 3.19
C LEU A 175 -7.98 -2.47 2.65
N GLY A 176 -7.75 -2.86 1.40
CA GLY A 176 -8.45 -3.98 0.78
C GLY A 176 -7.56 -4.71 -0.23
N PRO A 177 -8.07 -5.80 -0.85
CA PRO A 177 -7.29 -6.58 -1.79
C PRO A 177 -6.72 -5.73 -2.92
N CYS A 178 -5.44 -5.93 -3.23
CA CYS A 178 -4.77 -5.25 -4.33
C CYS A 178 -5.34 -5.70 -5.68
N SER A 179 -5.76 -4.76 -6.51
CA SER A 179 -6.23 -5.02 -7.87
C SER A 179 -5.65 -4.03 -8.85
N ALA A 180 -5.03 -4.54 -9.92
CA ALA A 180 -4.36 -3.71 -10.91
C ALA A 180 -5.32 -2.82 -11.72
N GLY A 181 -6.59 -3.25 -11.88
CA GLY A 181 -7.61 -2.56 -12.66
C GLY A 181 -8.45 -1.55 -11.88
N GLU A 182 -8.35 -1.54 -10.55
CA GLU A 182 -9.17 -0.67 -9.70
C GLU A 182 -8.59 0.75 -9.67
N SER A 183 -9.31 1.70 -10.26
CA SER A 183 -8.92 3.12 -10.27
C SER A 183 -8.89 3.71 -8.86
N ASN A 184 -9.62 3.11 -7.91
CA ASN A 184 -9.61 3.52 -6.52
C ASN A 184 -8.39 3.11 -5.69
N GLN A 185 -7.41 2.49 -6.34
CA GLN A 185 -6.12 2.14 -5.75
C GLN A 185 -4.95 2.79 -6.50
N LYS A 186 -5.22 3.83 -7.30
CA LYS A 186 -4.22 4.48 -8.16
C LYS A 186 -3.92 5.88 -7.67
N PHE A 187 -2.64 6.10 -7.38
CA PHE A 187 -2.10 7.34 -6.86
C PHE A 187 -1.00 7.89 -7.78
N ASN A 188 -0.84 9.20 -7.83
CA ASN A 188 0.32 9.83 -8.42
C ASN A 188 1.14 10.48 -7.30
N PHE A 189 2.45 10.49 -7.46
CA PHE A 189 3.36 11.17 -6.54
C PHE A 189 3.93 12.40 -7.22
N LEU A 190 3.65 13.59 -6.69
CA LEU A 190 4.07 14.85 -7.28
C LEU A 190 5.04 15.59 -6.37
N ARG A 191 6.01 16.26 -6.99
CA ARG A 191 6.84 17.28 -6.33
C ARG A 191 6.06 18.58 -6.24
N GLU A 192 6.13 19.28 -5.12
CA GLU A 192 5.54 20.62 -4.96
C GLU A 192 6.18 21.67 -5.90
N TYR A 193 5.40 22.70 -6.22
CA TYR A 193 5.88 23.97 -6.77
C TYR A 193 6.28 24.89 -5.60
N LEU A 194 7.57 24.92 -5.26
CA LEU A 194 8.12 25.97 -4.39
C LEU A 194 8.19 27.31 -5.12
#